data_AF-A0A4D8RXC7-F1
#
_entry.id   AF-A0A4D8RXC7-F1
#
_cell.length_a   1.000
_cell.length_b   1.000
_cell.length_c   1.000
_cell.angle_alpha   90.00
_cell.angle_beta   90.00
_cell.angle_gamma   90.00
#
_symmetry.space_group_name_H-M   'P 1'
#
loop_
_entity.id
_entity.type
_entity.pdbx_description
1 polymer ?
#
loop_
_entity_poly.entity_id
_entity_poly.type
_entity_poly.pdbx_seq_one_letter_code
_entity_poly.pdbx_strand_id
1 'polypeptide(L)'
;MIQDLSSIGGELGPWREVSERPGKEPFAKEAEYKVNDLFWGKFHLRNTGELYVLVISKIPFNWKERVKELHLNGEVVDAAGGIMWIATDEKHVESDLRTIKEYLVKIKDSSKK
;
A
#
# COMPACT_ATOMS: atom_id res chain seq x y z
N MET A 1 3.05 -13.07 7.90
CA MET A 1 3.66 -11.72 7.86
C MET A 1 4.43 -11.57 6.58
N ILE A 2 4.27 -10.43 5.90
CA ILE A 2 5.01 -10.08 4.68
C ILE A 2 6.49 -9.90 5.06
N GLN A 3 7.37 -10.63 4.36
CA GLN A 3 8.81 -10.64 4.66
C GLN A 3 9.66 -10.03 3.55
N ASP A 4 9.14 -9.98 2.33
CA ASP A 4 9.88 -9.51 1.17
C ASP A 4 8.94 -8.88 0.13
N LEU A 5 9.44 -7.88 -0.59
CA LEU A 5 8.82 -7.24 -1.74
C LEU A 5 9.80 -7.11 -2.92
N SER A 6 10.97 -7.75 -2.84
CA SER A 6 12.04 -7.64 -3.83
C SER A 6 11.58 -8.05 -5.24
N SER A 7 10.67 -9.02 -5.33
CA SER A 7 10.05 -9.50 -6.58
C SER A 7 9.32 -8.41 -7.38
N ILE A 8 8.91 -7.32 -6.71
CA ILE A 8 8.28 -6.15 -7.33
C ILE A 8 9.18 -4.91 -7.31
N GLY A 9 10.45 -5.02 -6.91
CA GLY A 9 11.36 -3.88 -6.70
C GLY A 9 11.00 -3.09 -5.45
N GLY A 10 10.44 -3.76 -4.45
CA GLY A 10 10.09 -3.19 -3.17
C GLY A 10 11.17 -3.41 -2.12
N GLU A 11 11.28 -2.44 -1.21
CA GLU A 11 12.05 -2.55 0.03
C GLU A 11 11.08 -2.49 1.21
N LEU A 12 11.23 -3.41 2.15
CA LEU A 12 10.42 -3.52 3.36
C LEU A 12 11.24 -3.11 4.58
N GLY A 13 10.71 -2.17 5.36
CA GLY A 13 11.26 -1.77 6.65
C GLY A 13 10.92 -2.77 7.76
N PRO A 14 11.54 -2.62 8.94
CA PRO A 14 11.25 -3.48 10.08
C PRO A 14 9.79 -3.31 10.56
N TRP A 15 9.19 -4.42 10.97
CA TRP A 15 7.91 -4.39 11.68
C TRP A 15 8.10 -3.79 13.07
N ARG A 16 7.21 -2.89 13.47
CA ARG A 16 7.15 -2.30 14.80
C ARG A 16 5.74 -2.34 15.36
N GLU A 17 5.65 -2.43 16.68
CA GLU A 17 4.38 -2.33 17.39
C GLU A 17 3.89 -0.88 17.40
N VAL A 18 2.58 -0.68 17.28
CA VAL A 18 1.94 0.64 17.34
C VAL A 18 0.75 0.62 18.29
N SER A 19 0.58 1.73 19.00
CA SER A 19 -0.50 1.96 19.96
C SER A 19 -1.42 3.05 19.44
N GLU A 20 -2.72 2.98 19.71
CA GLU A 20 -3.68 4.00 19.23
C GLU A 20 -3.38 5.39 19.81
N ARG A 21 -2.80 5.41 21.02
CA ARG A 21 -2.40 6.61 21.75
C ARG A 21 -1.09 6.33 22.51
N PRO A 22 -0.27 7.36 22.77
CA PRO A 22 0.93 7.20 23.59
C PRO A 22 0.62 6.57 24.96
N GLY A 23 1.43 5.59 25.36
CA GLY A 23 1.33 4.92 26.66
C GLY A 23 0.22 3.87 26.79
N LYS A 24 -0.46 3.52 25.69
CA LYS A 24 -1.39 2.38 25.65
C LYS A 24 -0.69 1.13 25.11
N GLU A 25 -1.24 -0.03 25.47
CA GLU A 25 -0.83 -1.30 24.89
C GLU A 25 -0.92 -1.25 23.35
N PRO A 26 0.04 -1.87 22.63
CA PRO A 26 -0.02 -1.99 21.19
C PRO A 26 -1.30 -2.71 20.73
N PHE A 27 -1.94 -2.15 19.70
CA PHE A 27 -3.15 -2.73 19.11
C PHE A 27 -2.90 -3.30 17.70
N ALA A 28 -1.74 -2.98 17.12
CA ALA A 28 -1.36 -3.37 15.77
C ALA A 28 0.16 -3.39 15.61
N LYS A 29 0.60 -3.89 14.46
CA LYS A 29 1.98 -3.80 13.97
C LYS A 29 2.00 -3.10 12.62
N GLU A 30 3.05 -2.32 12.38
CA GLU A 30 3.26 -1.64 11.11
C GLU A 30 4.64 -1.90 10.54
N ALA A 31 4.74 -1.95 9.22
CA ALA A 31 6.00 -1.93 8.48
C ALA A 31 5.89 -0.97 7.29
N GLU A 32 6.84 -0.06 7.17
CA GLU A 32 6.93 0.84 6.03
C GLU A 32 7.51 0.10 4.83
N TYR A 33 7.10 0.49 3.63
CA TYR A 33 7.67 -0.03 2.40
C TYR A 33 7.76 1.05 1.33
N LYS A 34 8.63 0.81 0.35
CA LYS A 34 8.69 1.60 -0.89
C LYS A 34 8.83 0.66 -2.08
N VAL A 35 8.26 1.03 -3.23
CA VAL A 35 8.39 0.27 -4.48
C VAL A 35 8.97 1.18 -5.54
N ASN A 36 10.24 0.95 -5.85
CA ASN A 36 11.05 1.79 -6.74
C ASN A 36 10.86 3.30 -6.42
N ASP A 37 10.86 4.14 -7.45
CA ASP A 37 10.51 5.56 -7.38
C ASP A 37 9.07 5.82 -7.85
N LEU A 38 8.15 4.89 -7.56
CA LEU A 38 6.74 5.00 -7.98
C LEU A 38 5.82 5.34 -6.81
N PHE A 39 5.94 4.62 -5.70
CA PHE A 39 5.09 4.81 -4.53
C PHE A 39 5.77 4.24 -3.27
N TRP A 40 5.23 4.64 -2.12
CA TRP A 40 5.63 4.17 -0.80
C TRP A 40 4.41 4.09 0.10
N GLY A 41 4.55 3.52 1.28
CA GLY A 41 3.44 3.41 2.21
C GLY A 41 3.78 2.55 3.41
N LYS A 42 2.75 1.97 4.01
CA LYS A 42 2.91 1.05 5.14
C LYS A 42 1.86 -0.06 5.13
N PHE A 43 2.25 -1.20 5.67
CA PHE A 43 1.33 -2.22 6.13
C PHE A 43 0.91 -1.90 7.56
N HIS A 44 -0.37 -2.10 7.87
CA HIS A 44 -0.94 -1.99 9.20
C HIS A 44 -1.74 -3.25 9.49
N LEU A 45 -1.17 -4.13 10.30
CA LEU A 45 -1.77 -5.40 10.70
C LEU A 45 -2.30 -5.27 12.13
N ARG A 46 -3.61 -5.29 12.30
CA ARG A 46 -4.23 -5.28 13.63
C ARG A 46 -4.00 -6.61 14.33
N ASN A 47 -3.98 -6.58 15.67
CA ASN A 47 -3.90 -7.81 16.48
C ASN A 47 -5.12 -8.73 16.28
N THR A 48 -6.23 -8.18 15.80
CA THR A 48 -7.46 -8.89 15.39
C THR A 48 -7.35 -9.56 14.02
N GLY A 49 -6.29 -9.31 13.25
CA GLY A 49 -5.96 -10.00 12.00
C GLY A 49 -6.26 -9.20 10.73
N GLU A 50 -6.93 -8.05 10.81
CA GLU A 50 -7.19 -7.21 9.65
C GLU A 50 -5.91 -6.52 9.17
N LEU A 51 -5.65 -6.62 7.86
CA LEU A 51 -4.52 -6.00 7.21
C LEU A 51 -5.00 -4.83 6.33
N TYR A 52 -4.46 -3.66 6.62
CA TYR A 52 -4.63 -2.45 5.83
C TYR A 52 -3.31 -2.05 5.20
N VAL A 53 -3.37 -1.61 3.94
CA VAL A 53 -2.21 -1.18 3.17
C VAL A 53 -2.42 0.27 2.77
N LEU A 54 -1.56 1.14 3.26
CA LEU A 54 -1.45 2.51 2.79
C LEU A 54 -0.58 2.54 1.54
N VAL A 55 -1.05 3.26 0.52
CA VAL A 55 -0.35 3.51 -0.73
C VAL A 55 -0.29 5.02 -0.96
N ILE A 56 0.91 5.56 -1.10
CA ILE A 56 1.17 6.97 -1.40
C ILE A 56 1.95 7.05 -2.72
N SER A 57 1.29 7.52 -3.77
CA SER A 57 1.88 7.72 -5.09
C SER A 57 2.87 8.89 -5.07
N LYS A 58 4.01 8.72 -5.76
CA LYS A 58 4.92 9.82 -6.12
C LYS A 58 4.50 10.54 -7.42
N ILE A 59 3.65 9.90 -8.23
CA ILE A 59 3.12 10.49 -9.46
C ILE A 59 1.93 11.40 -9.09
N PRO A 60 1.90 12.67 -9.54
CA PRO A 60 0.79 13.57 -9.26
C PRO A 60 -0.49 13.16 -9.99
N PHE A 61 -1.44 12.56 -9.27
CA PHE A 61 -2.81 12.32 -9.73
C PHE A 61 -3.74 12.09 -8.53
N ASN A 62 -5.03 11.88 -8.81
CA ASN A 62 -6.04 11.58 -7.80
C ASN A 62 -6.52 10.13 -7.91
N TRP A 63 -6.26 9.31 -6.87
CA TRP A 63 -6.73 7.93 -6.81
C TRP A 63 -8.23 7.82 -6.93
N LYS A 64 -9.00 8.74 -6.32
CA LYS A 64 -10.47 8.68 -6.30
C LYS A 64 -11.09 8.62 -7.70
N GLU A 65 -10.42 9.21 -8.69
CA GLU A 65 -10.87 9.20 -10.09
C GLU A 65 -10.49 7.90 -10.82
N ARG A 66 -9.52 7.16 -10.29
CA ARG A 66 -8.84 6.03 -10.95
C ARG A 66 -9.08 4.68 -10.28
N VAL A 67 -9.58 4.64 -9.04
CA VAL A 67 -9.82 3.39 -8.28
C VAL A 67 -10.69 2.39 -9.05
N LYS A 68 -11.62 2.87 -9.89
CA LYS A 68 -12.49 2.02 -10.72
C LYS A 68 -11.73 1.28 -11.83
N GLU A 69 -10.55 1.76 -12.20
CA GLU A 69 -9.67 1.15 -13.21
C GLU A 69 -8.71 0.12 -12.59
N LEU A 70 -8.64 0.03 -11.25
CA LEU A 70 -7.80 -0.92 -10.54
C LEU A 70 -8.55 -2.23 -10.31
N HIS A 71 -7.98 -3.33 -10.79
CA HIS A 71 -8.46 -4.68 -10.49
C HIS A 71 -7.63 -5.27 -9.34
N LEU A 72 -7.95 -4.84 -8.11
CA LEU A 72 -7.33 -5.37 -6.88
C LEU A 72 -8.14 -6.56 -6.36
N ASN A 73 -7.48 -7.47 -5.67
CA ASN A 73 -8.14 -8.53 -4.90
C ASN A 73 -8.68 -7.97 -3.58
N GLY A 74 -7.92 -7.07 -2.95
CA GLY A 74 -8.37 -6.31 -1.79
C GLY A 74 -9.40 -5.24 -2.13
N GLU A 75 -10.03 -4.69 -1.09
CA GLU A 75 -11.02 -3.62 -1.20
C GLU A 75 -10.38 -2.26 -0.94
N VAL A 76 -10.61 -1.29 -1.83
CA VAL A 76 -10.24 0.10 -1.57
C VAL A 76 -11.23 0.70 -0.57
N VAL A 77 -10.77 0.96 0.65
CA VAL A 77 -11.61 1.50 1.73
C VAL A 77 -11.60 3.02 1.79
N ASP A 78 -10.54 3.66 1.30
CA ASP A 78 -10.45 5.11 1.18
C ASP A 78 -9.45 5.53 0.09
N ALA A 79 -9.71 6.66 -0.56
CA ALA A 79 -8.84 7.23 -1.58
C ALA A 79 -9.02 8.75 -1.72
N ALA A 80 -7.91 9.49 -1.61
CA ALA A 80 -7.89 10.94 -1.75
C ALA A 80 -6.53 11.43 -2.26
N GLY A 81 -6.53 12.18 -3.36
CA GLY A 81 -5.29 12.68 -3.96
C GLY A 81 -4.33 11.53 -4.29
N GLY A 82 -3.05 11.66 -3.94
CA GLY A 82 -2.05 10.60 -4.12
C GLY A 82 -2.12 9.46 -3.09
N ILE A 83 -3.10 9.46 -2.17
CA ILE A 83 -3.22 8.51 -1.07
C ILE A 83 -4.38 7.53 -1.29
N MET A 84 -4.16 6.26 -0.99
CA MET A 84 -5.18 5.20 -1.03
C MET A 84 -4.95 4.19 0.10
N TRP A 85 -6.04 3.70 0.69
CA TRP A 85 -6.06 2.62 1.67
C TRP A 85 -6.76 1.40 1.09
N ILE A 86 -6.14 0.23 1.27
CA ILE A 86 -6.68 -1.06 0.81
C ILE A 86 -6.82 -1.97 2.03
N ALA A 87 -7.99 -2.55 2.24
CA ALA A 87 -8.17 -3.70 3.12
C ALA A 87 -7.92 -4.98 2.30
N THR A 88 -6.96 -5.80 2.72
CA THR A 88 -6.58 -7.02 1.99
C THR A 88 -6.10 -8.10 2.96
N ASP A 89 -5.56 -9.19 2.44
CA ASP A 89 -4.93 -10.24 3.23
C ASP A 89 -3.49 -10.52 2.76
N GLU A 90 -2.75 -11.30 3.55
CA GLU A 90 -1.35 -11.60 3.26
C GLU A 90 -1.13 -12.37 1.96
N LYS A 91 -2.15 -13.11 1.46
CA LYS A 91 -2.02 -13.89 0.23
C LYS A 91 -2.12 -13.01 -1.01
N HIS A 92 -2.91 -11.94 -0.93
CA HIS A 92 -3.21 -11.07 -2.06
C HIS A 92 -2.39 -9.78 -2.11
N VAL A 93 -1.75 -9.40 -0.99
CA VAL A 93 -1.02 -8.13 -0.89
C VAL A 93 0.07 -7.95 -1.95
N GLU A 94 0.87 -8.98 -2.25
CA GLU A 94 1.92 -8.86 -3.28
C GLU A 94 1.31 -8.66 -4.68
N SER A 95 0.26 -9.41 -5.02
CA SER A 95 -0.43 -9.24 -6.30
C SER A 95 -1.09 -7.86 -6.42
N ASP A 96 -1.70 -7.35 -5.35
CA ASP A 96 -2.32 -6.02 -5.35
C ASP A 96 -1.26 -4.92 -5.56
N LEU A 97 -0.13 -5.00 -4.86
CA LEU A 97 0.98 -4.06 -5.04
C LEU A 97 1.62 -4.15 -6.43
N ARG A 98 1.67 -5.35 -7.03
CA ARG A 98 2.12 -5.55 -8.40
C ARG A 98 1.18 -4.86 -9.40
N THR A 99 -0.13 -5.05 -9.26
CA THR A 99 -1.15 -4.35 -10.08
C THR A 99 -1.00 -2.84 -9.98
N ILE A 100 -0.82 -2.31 -8.77
CA ILE A 100 -0.62 -0.87 -8.53
C ILE A 100 0.66 -0.36 -9.20
N LYS A 101 1.77 -1.10 -9.06
CA LYS A 101 3.03 -0.77 -9.74
C LYS A 101 2.84 -0.67 -11.24
N GLU A 102 2.24 -1.69 -11.86
CA GLU A 102 2.01 -1.74 -13.30
C GLU A 102 1.11 -0.59 -13.77
N TYR A 103 0.07 -0.28 -13.00
CA TYR A 103 -0.83 0.83 -13.27
C TYR A 103 -0.09 2.18 -13.24
N LEU A 104 0.72 2.42 -12.21
CA LEU A 104 1.51 3.65 -12.08
C LEU A 104 2.57 3.80 -13.17
N VAL A 105 3.18 2.70 -13.63
CA VAL A 105 4.09 2.72 -14.79
C VAL A 105 3.34 3.20 -16.04
N LYS A 106 2.14 2.67 -16.31
CA LYS A 106 1.32 3.10 -17.46
C LYS A 106 0.95 4.58 -17.40
N ILE A 107 0.59 5.10 -16.22
CA ILE A 107 0.34 6.53 -16.05
C ILE A 107 1.60 7.34 -16.34
N LYS A 108 2.74 6.97 -15.74
CA LYS A 108 4.01 7.68 -15.90
C LYS A 108 4.44 7.80 -17.36
N ASP A 109 4.26 6.75 -18.14
CA ASP A 109 4.63 6.74 -19.56
C ASP A 109 3.62 7.49 -20.44
N SER A 110 2.35 7.54 -20.04
CA SER A 110 1.32 8.32 -20.74
C SER A 110 1.49 9.82 -20.53
N SER A 111 1.97 10.25 -19.35
CA SER A 111 2.25 11.67 -19.05
C SER A 111 3.52 12.23 -19.70
N LYS A 112 4.36 11.38 -20.30
CA LYS A 112 5.58 11.79 -21.02
C LYS A 112 5.36 12.06 -22.51
N LYS A 113 4.15 11.78 -23.02
CA LYS A 113 3.71 12.13 -24.37
C LYS A 113 2.99 13.46 -24.36
#